data_AF-A0A3D0ULT3-F1
#
_entry.id   AF-A0A3D0ULT3-F1
#
_cell.length_a   1.000
_cell.length_b   1.000
_cell.length_c   1.000
_cell.angle_alpha   90.00
_cell.angle_beta   90.00
_cell.angle_gamma   90.00
#
_symmetry.space_group_name_H-M   'P 1'
#
loop_
_entity.id
_entity.type
_entity.pdbx_description
1 polymer ?
#
loop_
_entity_poly.entity_id
_entity_poly.type
_entity_poly.pdbx_seq_one_letter_code
_entity_poly.pdbx_strand_id
1 'polypeptide(L)'
;MIIESIVTTLDEEGRVNFAPMGVEWGEETIAIKPYQETTTYRNLAATGVGVINLTDNVLIFAKSAIANPVFATRPAVALQGMVLEDVCSWREVEVVDANMEQPRALFTTRVVYRGFNREFLGFNR
;
A
#
# COMPACT_ATOMS: atom_id res chain seq x y z
N MET A 1 -6.79 -5.62 13.31
CA MET A 1 -7.15 -6.66 12.31
C MET A 1 -6.12 -6.61 11.19
N ILE A 2 -5.75 -7.72 10.56
CA ILE A 2 -4.85 -7.68 9.39
C ILE A 2 -5.69 -7.73 8.11
N ILE A 3 -5.37 -6.86 7.15
CA ILE A 3 -5.98 -6.83 5.81
C ILE A 3 -4.89 -7.03 4.76
N GLU A 4 -5.10 -8.02 3.88
CA GLU A 4 -4.25 -8.24 2.72
C GLU A 4 -4.56 -7.20 1.65
N SER A 5 -3.53 -6.51 1.19
CA SER A 5 -3.64 -5.35 0.31
C SER A 5 -2.49 -5.30 -0.68
N ILE A 6 -2.60 -4.43 -1.68
CA ILE A 6 -1.46 -3.99 -2.48
C ILE A 6 -1.06 -2.60 -2.00
N VAL A 7 0.14 -2.50 -1.41
CA VAL A 7 0.73 -1.23 -1.02
C VAL A 7 1.52 -0.69 -2.18
N THR A 8 1.12 0.49 -2.66
CA THR A 8 1.89 1.26 -3.64
C THR A 8 2.68 2.35 -2.94
N THR A 9 3.93 2.50 -3.34
CA THR A 9 4.86 3.52 -2.84
C THR A 9 5.66 4.06 -4.01
N LEU A 10 6.17 5.28 -3.89
CA LEU A 10 7.03 5.90 -4.88
C LEU A 10 8.44 6.03 -4.34
N ASP A 11 9.45 5.87 -5.19
CA ASP A 11 10.79 6.39 -4.87
C ASP A 11 10.87 7.90 -5.11
N GLU A 12 12.03 8.49 -4.83
CA GLU A 12 12.27 9.94 -4.98
C GLU A 12 12.18 10.40 -6.46
N GLU A 13 12.38 9.50 -7.42
CA GLU A 13 12.19 9.77 -8.85
C GLU A 13 10.74 9.57 -9.32
N GLY A 14 9.82 9.18 -8.44
CA GLY A 14 8.41 8.95 -8.74
C GLY A 14 8.11 7.62 -9.42
N ARG A 15 9.03 6.64 -9.39
CA ARG A 15 8.78 5.29 -9.91
C ARG A 15 7.96 4.49 -8.90
N VAL A 16 6.93 3.82 -9.41
CA VAL A 16 5.96 3.09 -8.60
C VAL A 16 6.48 1.70 -8.24
N ASN A 17 6.40 1.36 -6.95
CA ASN A 17 6.57 0.02 -6.44
C ASN A 17 5.21 -0.56 -6.02
N PHE A 18 4.97 -1.84 -6.33
CA PHE A 18 3.74 -2.56 -6.00
C PHE A 18 4.10 -3.75 -5.11
N ALA A 19 3.60 -3.77 -3.87
CA ALA A 19 3.92 -4.84 -2.92
C ALA A 19 2.65 -5.45 -2.31
N PRO A 20 2.47 -6.77 -2.36
CA PRO A 20 1.43 -7.43 -1.59
C PRO A 20 1.82 -7.39 -0.10
N MET A 21 0.93 -6.87 0.73
CA MET A 21 1.19 -6.72 2.17
C MET A 21 -0.07 -6.91 3.00
N GLY A 22 0.07 -7.70 4.07
CA GLY A 22 -0.81 -7.63 5.23
C GLY A 22 -0.49 -6.39 6.06
N VAL A 23 -1.45 -5.47 6.16
CA VAL A 23 -1.36 -4.26 7.00
C VAL A 23 -2.22 -4.39 8.24
N GLU A 24 -1.80 -3.82 9.36
CA GLU A 24 -2.64 -3.78 10.56
C GLU A 24 -3.63 -2.62 10.44
N TRP A 25 -4.86 -2.98 10.12
CA TRP A 25 -5.91 -2.05 9.80
C TRP A 25 -6.54 -1.42 11.05
N GLY A 26 -6.60 -0.10 11.04
CA GLY A 26 -7.48 0.73 11.84
C GLY A 26 -8.07 1.82 10.93
N GLU A 27 -9.22 2.38 11.31
CA GLU A 27 -9.91 3.35 10.44
C GLU A 27 -9.08 4.60 10.21
N GLU A 28 -8.51 5.19 11.26
CA GLU A 28 -7.70 6.43 11.19
C GLU A 28 -6.19 6.18 11.10
N THR A 29 -5.74 5.02 11.60
CA THR A 29 -4.32 4.68 11.70
C THR A 29 -4.11 3.26 11.17
N ILE A 30 -3.15 3.09 10.28
CA ILE A 30 -2.77 1.80 9.71
C ILE A 30 -1.29 1.56 9.92
N ALA A 31 -0.91 0.37 10.39
CA ALA A 31 0.49 0.00 10.53
C ALA A 31 0.97 -0.80 9.32
N ILE A 32 2.05 -0.35 8.70
CA ILE A 32 2.73 -1.04 7.60
C ILE A 32 4.04 -1.60 8.15
N LYS A 33 4.25 -2.91 8.00
CA LYS A 33 5.42 -3.61 8.58
C LYS A 33 6.29 -4.26 7.50
N PRO A 34 7.00 -3.48 6.66
CA PRO A 34 7.87 -4.02 5.62
C PRO A 34 9.18 -4.56 6.23
N TYR A 35 9.82 -5.51 5.54
CA TYR A 35 11.20 -5.88 5.84
C TYR A 35 12.16 -4.82 5.29
N GLN A 36 13.28 -4.56 5.99
CA GLN A 36 14.20 -3.46 5.69
C GLN A 36 14.86 -3.53 4.30
N GLU A 37 15.02 -4.73 3.75
CA GLU A 37 15.59 -4.98 2.42
C GLU A 37 14.64 -4.65 1.27
N THR A 38 13.34 -4.42 1.56
CA THR A 38 12.31 -4.24 0.53
C THR A 38 12.29 -2.83 -0.03
N THR A 39 11.81 -2.69 -1.27
CA THR A 39 11.57 -1.38 -1.90
C THR A 39 10.51 -0.59 -1.14
N THR A 40 9.48 -1.26 -0.60
CA THR A 40 8.46 -0.58 0.22
C THR A 40 9.05 0.08 1.45
N TYR A 41 9.98 -0.58 2.15
CA TYR A 41 10.68 0.02 3.28
C TYR A 41 11.45 1.29 2.86
N ARG A 42 12.30 1.17 1.82
CA ARG A 42 13.11 2.29 1.34
C ARG A 42 12.24 3.49 0.95
N ASN A 43 11.16 3.24 0.23
CA ASN A 43 10.25 4.28 -0.23
C ASN A 43 9.50 4.95 0.93
N LEU A 44 9.00 4.18 1.91
CA LEU A 44 8.33 4.75 3.09
C LEU A 44 9.29 5.55 3.96
N ALA A 45 10.53 5.09 4.12
CA ALA A 45 11.55 5.81 4.87
C ALA A 45 11.96 7.13 4.19
N ALA A 46 12.03 7.15 2.86
CA ALA A 46 12.42 8.33 2.09
C ALA A 46 11.27 9.34 1.92
N THR A 47 10.07 8.88 1.60
CA THR A 47 8.96 9.74 1.19
C THR A 47 7.90 9.95 2.26
N GLY A 48 7.83 9.06 3.26
CA GLY A 48 6.85 9.13 4.32
C GLY A 48 5.40 8.92 3.86
N VAL A 49 5.16 8.48 2.62
CA VAL A 49 3.80 8.33 2.07
C VAL A 49 3.60 7.01 1.35
N GLY A 50 2.34 6.56 1.31
CA GLY A 50 1.95 5.38 0.56
C GLY A 50 0.45 5.32 0.31
N VAL A 51 0.05 4.39 -0.54
CA VAL A 51 -1.37 4.09 -0.79
C VAL A 51 -1.62 2.61 -0.55
N ILE A 52 -2.64 2.32 0.26
CA ILE A 52 -3.09 0.97 0.55
C ILE A 52 -4.29 0.69 -0.34
N ASN A 53 -4.11 -0.20 -1.32
CA ASN A 53 -5.14 -0.54 -2.30
C ASN A 53 -5.82 -1.84 -1.88
N LEU A 54 -7.14 -1.78 -1.68
CA LEU A 54 -7.98 -2.94 -1.43
C LEU A 54 -8.59 -3.38 -2.75
N THR A 55 -8.14 -4.53 -3.26
CA THR A 55 -8.63 -5.13 -4.50
C THR A 55 -9.00 -6.59 -4.24
N ASP A 56 -10.02 -7.08 -4.93
CA ASP A 56 -10.41 -8.49 -4.93
C ASP A 56 -9.72 -9.28 -6.06
N ASN A 57 -8.91 -8.62 -6.90
CA ASN A 57 -8.22 -9.25 -8.00
C ASN A 57 -6.98 -10.00 -7.51
N VAL A 58 -7.18 -11.28 -7.18
CA VAL A 58 -6.13 -12.18 -6.68
C VAL A 58 -4.94 -12.31 -7.65
N LEU A 59 -5.14 -12.08 -8.96
CA LEU A 59 -4.05 -12.14 -9.93
C LEU A 59 -3.01 -11.03 -9.69
N ILE A 60 -3.42 -9.86 -9.19
CA ILE A 60 -2.49 -8.77 -8.86
C ILE A 60 -1.58 -9.20 -7.70
N PHE A 61 -2.14 -9.84 -6.67
CA PHE A 61 -1.36 -10.41 -5.57
C PHE A 61 -0.37 -11.46 -6.07
N ALA A 62 -0.86 -12.44 -6.85
CA ALA A 62 -0.03 -13.54 -7.35
C ALA A 62 1.14 -13.03 -8.21
N LYS A 63 0.90 -12.09 -9.12
CA LYS A 63 1.96 -11.50 -9.96
C LYS A 63 2.97 -10.70 -9.15
N SER A 64 2.52 -9.92 -8.17
CA SER A 64 3.40 -9.10 -7.32
C SER A 64 4.24 -9.93 -6.35
N ALA A 65 3.81 -11.16 -6.04
CA ALA A 65 4.54 -12.07 -5.15
C ALA A 65 5.72 -12.77 -5.86
N ILE A 66 5.64 -12.96 -7.18
CA ILE A 66 6.64 -13.75 -7.95
C ILE A 66 7.52 -12.91 -8.87
N ALA A 67 7.18 -11.63 -9.07
CA ALA A 67 7.86 -10.73 -10.00
C ALA A 67 7.65 -9.27 -9.58
N ASN A 68 8.20 -8.34 -10.39
CA ASN A 68 8.00 -6.89 -10.25
C ASN A 68 7.12 -6.35 -11.40
N PRO A 69 5.82 -6.69 -11.44
CA PRO A 69 4.92 -6.25 -12.50
C PRO A 69 4.63 -4.74 -12.41
N VAL A 70 4.27 -4.16 -13.56
CA VAL A 70 3.69 -2.81 -13.64
C VAL A 70 2.20 -2.97 -13.90
N PHE A 71 1.38 -2.30 -13.09
CA PHE A 71 -0.08 -2.26 -13.24
C PHE A 71 -0.55 -0.87 -13.66
N ALA A 72 -1.74 -0.82 -14.25
CA ALA A 72 -2.41 0.46 -14.53
C ALA A 72 -2.74 1.17 -13.20
N THR A 73 -2.36 2.44 -13.12
CA THR A 73 -2.54 3.28 -11.95
C THR A 73 -2.98 4.68 -12.34
N ARG A 74 -3.57 5.38 -11.38
CA ARG A 74 -3.90 6.80 -11.44
C ARG A 74 -3.36 7.54 -10.23
N PRO A 75 -3.11 8.86 -10.32
CA PRO A 75 -2.64 9.65 -9.18
C PRO A 75 -3.59 9.58 -7.98
N ALA A 76 -3.01 9.55 -6.79
CA ALA A 76 -3.70 9.79 -5.52
C ALA A 76 -4.22 11.23 -5.40
N VAL A 77 -5.17 11.46 -4.50
CA VAL A 77 -5.88 12.75 -4.38
C VAL A 77 -5.19 13.71 -3.41
N ALA A 78 -4.78 13.23 -2.24
CA ALA A 78 -4.29 14.04 -1.13
C ALA A 78 -2.77 14.05 -0.98
N LEU A 79 -2.07 13.08 -1.59
CA LEU A 79 -0.61 12.97 -1.51
C LEU A 79 0.02 12.54 -2.84
N GLN A 80 1.35 12.61 -2.92
CA GLN A 80 2.11 12.11 -4.07
C GLN A 80 2.19 10.58 -4.00
N GLY A 81 1.21 9.91 -4.61
CA GLY A 81 1.08 8.46 -4.63
C GLY A 81 0.29 7.97 -5.84
N MET A 82 0.19 6.64 -5.98
CA MET A 82 -0.49 6.00 -7.10
C MET A 82 -1.51 4.99 -6.61
N VAL A 83 -2.75 5.10 -7.09
CA VAL A 83 -3.86 4.19 -6.81
C VAL A 83 -3.98 3.21 -7.98
N LEU A 84 -4.20 1.92 -7.70
CA LEU A 84 -4.51 0.94 -8.76
C LEU A 84 -5.83 1.32 -9.46
N GLU A 85 -5.89 1.16 -10.78
CA GLU A 85 -7.16 1.33 -11.52
C GLU A 85 -8.17 0.25 -11.14
N ASP A 86 -7.71 -0.99 -11.01
CA ASP A 86 -8.53 -2.13 -10.56
C ASP A 86 -8.54 -2.27 -9.03
N VAL A 87 -8.99 -1.21 -8.36
CA VAL A 87 -9.16 -1.16 -6.90
C VAL A 87 -10.65 -1.16 -6.55
N CYS A 88 -11.02 -1.75 -5.42
CA CYS A 88 -12.35 -1.59 -4.81
C CYS A 88 -12.40 -0.28 -4.01
N SER A 89 -11.46 -0.12 -3.07
CA SER A 89 -11.30 1.09 -2.26
C SER A 89 -9.84 1.26 -1.82
N TRP A 90 -9.46 2.45 -1.38
CA TRP A 90 -8.07 2.71 -0.96
C TRP A 90 -7.97 3.65 0.24
N ARG A 91 -6.78 3.68 0.83
CA ARG A 91 -6.37 4.63 1.85
C ARG A 91 -5.07 5.28 1.40
N GLU A 92 -5.05 6.60 1.41
CA GLU A 92 -3.82 7.35 1.27
C GLU A 92 -3.32 7.65 2.67
N VAL A 93 -2.04 7.33 2.91
CA VAL A 93 -1.49 7.34 4.26
C VAL A 93 -0.16 8.08 4.31
N GLU A 94 0.03 8.80 5.42
CA GLU A 94 1.28 9.48 5.77
C GLU A 94 1.88 8.82 7.01
N VAL A 95 3.19 8.57 7.00
CA VAL A 95 3.94 8.08 8.15
C VAL A 95 3.95 9.17 9.23
N VAL A 96 3.52 8.80 10.43
CA VAL A 96 3.53 9.67 11.62
C VAL A 96 4.54 9.20 12.67
N ASP A 97 4.95 7.93 12.63
CA ASP A 97 5.98 7.37 13.48
C ASP A 97 6.61 6.12 12.80
N ALA A 98 7.87 5.83 13.12
CA ALA A 98 8.58 4.68 12.58
C ALA A 98 9.55 4.08 13.60
N ASN A 99 9.44 2.77 13.84
CA ASN A 99 10.42 1.97 14.56
C ASN A 99 11.16 1.05 13.59
N MET A 100 12.47 1.27 13.45
CA MET A 100 13.34 0.55 12.50
C MET A 100 14.38 -0.33 13.20
N GLU A 101 14.21 -0.62 14.49
CA GLU A 101 15.20 -1.40 15.26
C GLU A 101 15.17 -2.90 14.90
N GLN A 102 14.04 -3.39 14.41
CA GLN A 102 13.85 -4.79 14.03
C GLN A 102 13.94 -4.97 12.51
N PRO A 103 14.35 -6.16 12.02
CA PRO A 103 14.41 -6.46 10.59
C PRO A 103 13.10 -6.22 9.86
N ARG A 104 11.97 -6.41 10.55
CA ARG A 104 10.65 -5.99 10.11
C ARG A 104 10.29 -4.68 10.81
N ALA A 105 10.54 -3.57 10.12
CA ALA A 105 10.27 -2.24 10.65
C ALA A 105 8.77 -2.02 10.81
N LEU A 106 8.38 -1.13 11.73
CA LEU A 106 7.02 -0.68 11.95
C LEU A 106 6.89 0.78 11.51
N PHE A 107 6.05 1.04 10.51
CA PHE A 107 5.61 2.38 10.15
C PHE A 107 4.17 2.56 10.61
N THR A 108 3.96 3.48 11.54
CA THR A 108 2.63 3.92 11.95
C THR A 108 2.21 5.03 11.01
N THR A 109 1.07 4.86 10.34
CA THR A 109 0.59 5.80 9.34
C THR A 109 -0.79 6.32 9.69
N ARG A 110 -1.05 7.59 9.40
CA ARG A 110 -2.37 8.22 9.50
C ARG A 110 -3.03 8.20 8.13
N VAL A 111 -4.32 7.85 8.09
CA VAL A 111 -5.15 7.97 6.88
C VAL A 111 -5.47 9.43 6.64
N VAL A 112 -5.02 9.97 5.50
CA VAL A 112 -5.32 11.35 5.09
C VAL A 112 -6.41 11.44 4.04
N TYR A 113 -6.67 10.35 3.31
CA TYR A 113 -7.77 10.27 2.36
C TYR A 113 -8.31 8.84 2.24
N ARG A 114 -9.62 8.74 1.97
CA ARG A 114 -10.33 7.48 1.72
C ARG A 114 -11.02 7.57 0.37
N GLY A 115 -10.74 6.61 -0.49
CA GLY A 115 -11.40 6.52 -1.79
C GLY A 115 -12.13 5.21 -1.99
N PHE A 116 -13.10 5.26 -2.89
CA PHE A 116 -13.91 4.12 -3.33
C PHE A 116 -14.03 4.17 -4.85
N ASN A 117 -14.03 3.01 -5.48
CA ASN A 117 -14.09 2.88 -6.93
C ASN A 117 -15.16 1.87 -7.35
N ARG A 118 -15.17 0.67 -6.76
CA ARG A 118 -16.18 -0.35 -7.03
C ARG A 118 -16.51 -1.17 -5.80
N GLU A 119 -17.73 -1.68 -5.79
CA GLU A 119 -18.20 -2.60 -4.76
C GLU A 119 -17.47 -3.95 -4.88
N PHE A 120 -17.12 -4.54 -3.74
CA PHE A 120 -16.74 -5.94 -3.64
C PHE A 120 -17.87 -6.72 -2.99
N LEU A 121 -18.59 -7.52 -3.77
CA LEU A 121 -19.70 -8.31 -3.26
C LEU A 121 -19.24 -9.51 -2.41
N GLY A 122 -18.04 -10.02 -2.69
CA GLY A 122 -17.50 -11.22 -2.05
C GLY A 122 -16.80 -12.14 -3.05
N PHE A 123 -16.06 -13.12 -2.53
CA PHE A 123 -15.40 -14.11 -3.38
C PHE A 123 -16.41 -15.08 -3.99
N ASN A 124 -16.21 -15.41 -5.27
CA ASN A 124 -16.90 -16.48 -5.99
C ASN A 124 -15.98 -17.71 -6.06
N ARG A 125 -16.52 -18.89 -5.78
CA ARG A 125 -15.78 -20.15 -5.71
C ARG A 125 -15.95 -20.99 -6.97
#